data_AF-A0A6I5CA00-F1
#
_entry.id   AF-A0A6I5CA00-F1
#
_cell.length_a   1.000
_cell.length_b   1.000
_cell.length_c   1.000
_cell.angle_alpha   90.00
_cell.angle_beta   90.00
_cell.angle_gamma   90.00
#
_symmetry.space_group_name_H-M   'P 1'
#
loop_
_entity.id
_entity.type
_entity.pdbx_description
1 polymer ?
#
loop_
_entity_poly.entity_id
_entity_poly.type
_entity_poly.pdbx_seq_one_letter_code
_entity_poly.pdbx_strand_id
1 'polypeptide(L)'
;MTLVLISADMEGATGTVLPADVTAGTARHERFRRLLTGDVNAAVAGFADAGADEIVVNDAHCGMDNILIEELDPRATLIVGRHKPLGMMEGLGADVDAVAFVGYHTGAGEDGVLAHTYLSHSVLAVRVDGEAADEGRLNAL
;
A
#
# COMPACT_ATOMS: atom_id res chain seq x y z
N MET A 1 13.06 -0.73 20.80
CA MET A 1 13.03 -1.45 19.52
C MET A 1 11.81 -0.94 18.83
N THR A 2 11.99 -0.17 17.77
CA THR A 2 10.93 0.52 17.05
C THR A 2 10.66 -0.23 15.76
N LEU A 3 9.46 -0.80 15.62
CA LEU A 3 9.04 -1.52 14.42
C LEU A 3 7.97 -0.71 13.66
N VAL A 4 8.25 -0.46 12.39
CA VAL A 4 7.34 0.25 11.48
C VAL A 4 6.83 -0.69 10.41
N LEU A 5 5.51 -0.73 10.23
CA LEU A 5 4.86 -1.39 9.12
C LEU A 5 4.50 -0.37 8.03
N ILE A 6 4.92 -0.62 6.80
CA ILE A 6 4.49 0.12 5.62
C ILE A 6 3.50 -0.77 4.87
N SER A 7 2.25 -0.35 4.76
CA SER A 7 1.29 -0.96 3.84
C SER A 7 1.32 -0.16 2.52
N ALA A 8 1.67 -0.83 1.43
CA ALA A 8 1.94 -0.19 0.14
C ALA A 8 0.88 -0.60 -0.89
N ASP A 9 0.11 0.38 -1.37
CA ASP A 9 -0.87 0.24 -2.44
C ASP A 9 -0.44 1.04 -3.68
N MET A 10 -1.09 0.85 -4.84
CA MET A 10 -0.52 1.27 -6.13
C MET A 10 -1.26 2.44 -6.82
N GLU A 11 -2.56 2.59 -6.58
CA GLU A 11 -3.42 3.58 -7.24
C GLU A 11 -3.01 5.02 -6.91
N GLY A 12 -2.55 5.26 -5.69
CA GLY A 12 -2.04 6.54 -5.22
C GLY A 12 -0.52 6.70 -5.35
N ALA A 13 0.18 5.74 -5.99
CA ALA A 13 1.61 5.86 -6.23
C ALA A 13 1.95 7.07 -7.13
N THR A 14 3.16 7.60 -6.98
CA THR A 14 3.61 8.79 -7.67
C THR A 14 3.43 8.67 -9.18
N GLY A 15 2.60 9.57 -9.73
CA GLY A 15 2.36 9.71 -11.16
C GLY A 15 1.30 8.75 -11.74
N THR A 16 0.68 7.89 -10.93
CA THR A 16 -0.42 7.02 -11.35
C THR A 16 -1.63 7.87 -11.73
N VAL A 17 -2.25 7.57 -12.88
CA VAL A 17 -3.38 8.37 -13.40
C VAL A 17 -4.50 7.55 -14.03
N LEU A 18 -4.21 6.33 -14.49
CA LEU A 18 -5.15 5.51 -15.26
C LEU A 18 -5.10 4.04 -14.82
N PRO A 19 -6.18 3.25 -15.00
CA PRO A 19 -6.21 1.85 -14.56
C PRO A 19 -5.09 0.97 -15.14
N ALA A 20 -4.64 1.27 -16.36
CA ALA A 20 -3.53 0.56 -16.99
C ALA A 20 -2.19 0.72 -16.27
N ASP A 21 -2.05 1.73 -15.40
CA ASP A 21 -0.85 1.94 -14.58
C ASP A 21 -0.72 0.90 -13.47
N VAL A 22 -1.85 0.38 -12.98
CA VAL A 22 -1.91 -0.56 -11.85
C VAL A 22 -2.35 -1.97 -12.25
N THR A 23 -2.83 -2.14 -13.48
CA THR A 23 -3.27 -3.46 -13.97
C THR A 23 -2.10 -4.32 -14.43
N ALA A 24 -1.92 -5.46 -13.75
CA ALA A 24 -0.87 -6.44 -14.05
C ALA A 24 -0.82 -6.86 -15.54
N GLY A 25 0.40 -7.09 -16.03
CA GLY A 25 0.66 -7.59 -17.39
C GLY A 25 0.71 -6.51 -18.48
N THR A 26 0.70 -5.23 -18.11
CA THR A 26 0.89 -4.12 -19.06
C THR A 26 2.29 -3.52 -18.96
N ALA A 27 2.79 -2.92 -20.05
CA ALA A 27 4.07 -2.20 -20.02
C ALA A 27 4.04 -0.97 -19.08
N ARG A 28 2.84 -0.42 -18.83
CA ARG A 28 2.65 0.69 -17.88
C ARG A 28 2.80 0.17 -16.46
N HIS A 29 2.17 -0.95 -16.11
CA HIS A 29 2.34 -1.59 -14.80
C HIS A 29 3.80 -1.85 -14.46
N GLU A 30 4.60 -2.41 -15.37
CA GLU A 30 6.05 -2.61 -15.12
C GLU A 30 6.83 -1.30 -14.90
N ARG A 31 6.40 -0.19 -15.51
CA ARG A 31 6.97 1.13 -15.23
C ARG A 31 6.54 1.63 -13.85
N PHE A 32 5.27 1.47 -13.50
CA PHE A 32 4.71 2.00 -12.26
C PHE A 32 5.09 1.19 -11.03
N ARG A 33 5.39 -0.11 -11.15
CA ARG A 33 6.00 -0.91 -10.07
C ARG A 33 7.32 -0.32 -9.57
N ARG A 34 8.14 0.21 -10.48
CA ARG A 34 9.38 0.93 -10.12
C ARG A 34 9.09 2.25 -9.40
N LEU A 35 8.05 2.97 -9.81
CA LEU A 35 7.65 4.22 -9.16
C LEU A 35 7.10 3.96 -7.75
N LEU A 36 6.21 2.97 -7.60
CA LEU A 36 5.74 2.51 -6.29
C LEU A 36 6.90 2.05 -5.39
N THR A 37 7.82 1.24 -5.92
CA THR A 37 9.02 0.81 -5.16
C THR A 37 9.87 2.02 -4.75
N GLY A 38 9.97 3.05 -5.59
CA GLY A 38 10.62 4.32 -5.26
C GLY A 38 9.94 5.07 -4.12
N ASP A 39 8.61 5.17 -4.12
CA ASP A 39 7.84 5.78 -3.04
C ASP A 39 8.01 5.03 -1.72
N VAL A 40 7.97 3.69 -1.77
CA VAL A 40 8.23 2.83 -0.61
C VAL A 40 9.66 3.03 -0.10
N ASN A 41 10.67 3.05 -0.97
CA ASN A 41 12.05 3.30 -0.58
C ASN A 41 12.23 4.68 0.06
N ALA A 42 11.52 5.70 -0.42
CA ALA A 42 11.54 7.01 0.21
C ALA A 42 10.95 6.98 1.64
N ALA A 43 9.87 6.23 1.85
CA ALA A 43 9.30 6.01 3.19
C ALA A 43 10.26 5.21 4.08
N VAL A 44 10.82 4.10 3.60
CA VAL A 44 11.83 3.29 4.32
C VAL A 44 13.02 4.16 4.73
N ALA A 45 13.56 4.95 3.82
CA ALA A 45 14.67 5.86 4.12
C ALA A 45 14.30 6.86 5.21
N GLY A 46 13.11 7.48 5.13
CA GLY A 46 12.62 8.40 6.15
C GLY A 46 12.51 7.77 7.54
N PHE A 47 11.96 6.56 7.64
CA PHE A 47 11.85 5.85 8.93
C PHE A 47 13.21 5.40 9.46
N ALA A 48 14.09 4.91 8.59
CA ALA A 48 15.44 4.50 9.00
C ALA A 48 16.26 5.71 9.48
N ASP A 49 16.17 6.86 8.80
CA ASP A 49 16.84 8.10 9.22
C ASP A 49 16.26 8.65 10.54
N ALA A 50 14.99 8.34 10.84
CA ALA A 50 14.35 8.62 12.12
C ALA A 50 14.72 7.62 13.24
N GLY A 51 15.49 6.57 12.93
CA GLY A 51 15.96 5.58 13.90
C GLY A 51 15.02 4.39 14.13
N ALA A 52 14.17 4.04 13.16
CA ALA A 52 13.44 2.78 13.20
C ALA A 52 14.42 1.59 13.23
N ASP A 53 14.18 0.62 14.12
CA ASP A 53 15.02 -0.57 14.28
C ASP A 53 14.64 -1.65 13.25
N GLU A 54 13.34 -1.80 12.98
CA GLU A 54 12.81 -2.72 11.98
C GLU A 54 11.77 -2.03 11.09
N ILE A 55 11.85 -2.31 9.79
CA ILE A 55 10.90 -1.78 8.80
C ILE A 55 10.37 -2.97 7.98
N VAL A 56 9.08 -3.19 8.05
CA VAL A 56 8.37 -4.22 7.29
C VAL A 56 7.54 -3.55 6.21
N VAL A 57 7.66 -3.99 4.97
CA VAL A 57 6.85 -3.52 3.85
C VAL A 57 5.88 -4.63 3.48
N ASN A 58 4.59 -4.33 3.50
CA ASN A 58 3.53 -5.21 3.05
C ASN A 58 2.95 -4.70 1.73
N ASP A 59 3.12 -5.46 0.65
CA ASP A 59 2.50 -5.15 -0.64
C ASP A 59 0.99 -5.41 -0.56
N ALA A 60 0.17 -4.39 -0.72
CA ALA A 60 -1.26 -4.43 -0.47
C ALA A 60 -2.11 -4.40 -1.75
N HIS A 61 -1.50 -4.20 -2.92
CA HIS A 61 -2.23 -3.97 -4.16
C HIS A 61 -2.54 -5.27 -4.94
N CYS A 62 -3.80 -5.57 -5.19
CA CYS A 62 -4.27 -6.66 -6.08
C CYS A 62 -3.57 -8.03 -5.86
N GLY A 63 -2.56 -8.36 -6.69
CA GLY A 63 -1.76 -9.58 -6.58
C GLY A 63 -0.78 -9.59 -5.41
N MET A 64 -0.62 -8.44 -4.76
CA MET A 64 0.29 -8.20 -3.64
C MET A 64 1.74 -8.57 -4.01
N ASP A 65 2.11 -8.40 -5.28
CA ASP A 65 3.36 -8.85 -5.93
C ASP A 65 4.01 -7.75 -6.82
N ASN A 66 3.79 -6.49 -6.45
CA ASN A 66 4.12 -5.30 -7.21
C ASN A 66 5.47 -4.69 -6.82
N ILE A 67 5.85 -4.72 -5.55
CA ILE A 67 7.16 -4.23 -5.06
C ILE A 67 8.28 -5.09 -5.65
N LEU A 68 9.29 -4.42 -6.21
CA LEU A 68 10.45 -5.07 -6.82
C LEU A 68 11.51 -5.33 -5.76
N ILE A 69 11.65 -6.59 -5.32
CA ILE A 69 12.58 -6.97 -4.26
C ILE A 69 14.04 -6.63 -4.60
N GLU A 70 14.41 -6.66 -5.89
CA GLU A 70 15.75 -6.32 -6.37
C GLU A 70 16.05 -4.82 -6.28
N GLU A 71 15.02 -3.98 -6.19
CA GLU A 71 15.12 -2.51 -6.09
C GLU A 71 14.74 -1.99 -4.70
N LEU A 72 14.19 -2.83 -3.83
CA LEU A 72 13.80 -2.46 -2.47
C LEU A 72 15.02 -2.16 -1.59
N ASP A 73 14.91 -1.15 -0.75
CA ASP A 73 15.93 -0.79 0.23
C ASP A 73 16.24 -2.00 1.14
N PRO A 74 17.52 -2.43 1.24
CA PRO A 74 17.90 -3.65 1.95
C PRO A 74 17.69 -3.59 3.47
N ARG A 75 17.35 -2.42 4.03
CA ARG A 75 16.97 -2.27 5.44
C ARG A 75 15.53 -2.75 5.71
N ALA A 76 14.72 -2.92 4.67
CA ALA A 76 13.34 -3.36 4.80
C ALA A 76 13.18 -4.88 4.59
N THR A 77 12.19 -5.46 5.26
CA THR A 77 11.71 -6.83 5.00
C THR A 77 10.40 -6.78 4.22
N LEU A 78 10.32 -7.52 3.11
CA LEU A 78 9.13 -7.53 2.24
C LEU A 78 8.20 -8.71 2.54
N ILE A 79 6.92 -8.40 2.72
CA ILE A 79 5.80 -9.35 2.71
C ILE A 79 5.09 -9.24 1.36
N VAL A 80 5.08 -10.34 0.61
CA VAL A 80 4.61 -10.42 -0.79
C VAL A 80 3.71 -11.63 -1.00
N GLY A 81 2.74 -11.49 -1.90
CA GLY A 81 1.80 -12.52 -2.30
C GLY A 81 0.41 -12.38 -1.68
N ARG A 82 -0.57 -12.99 -2.36
CA ARG A 82 -2.00 -13.02 -2.00
C ARG A 82 -2.28 -14.00 -0.85
N HIS A 83 -3.50 -13.96 -0.33
CA HIS A 83 -4.04 -14.87 0.70
C HIS A 83 -3.43 -14.71 2.09
N LYS A 84 -2.85 -13.54 2.35
CA LYS A 84 -2.41 -13.13 3.68
C LYS A 84 -3.62 -12.98 4.61
N PRO A 85 -3.62 -13.59 5.81
CA PRO A 85 -4.76 -13.50 6.73
C PRO A 85 -5.23 -12.09 7.05
N LEU A 86 -4.32 -11.12 7.16
CA LEU A 86 -4.63 -9.72 7.41
C LEU A 86 -4.61 -8.85 6.14
N GLY A 87 -4.44 -9.45 4.96
CA GLY A 87 -4.51 -8.76 3.67
C GLY A 87 -3.56 -7.55 3.58
N MET A 88 -4.15 -6.35 3.46
CA MET A 88 -3.41 -5.07 3.37
C MET A 88 -2.65 -4.72 4.66
N MET A 89 -2.96 -5.39 5.77
CA MET A 89 -2.33 -5.20 7.08
C MET A 89 -1.56 -6.42 7.57
N GLU A 90 -1.11 -7.29 6.65
CA GLU A 90 -0.21 -8.39 7.04
C GLU A 90 1.10 -7.86 7.61
N GLY A 91 1.56 -8.50 8.69
CA GLY A 91 2.67 -8.02 9.51
C GLY A 91 2.23 -7.11 10.67
N LEU A 92 0.94 -6.76 10.78
CA LEU A 92 0.44 -6.02 11.94
C LEU A 92 0.42 -6.92 13.20
N GLY A 93 1.02 -6.43 14.27
CA GLY A 93 1.08 -7.08 15.59
C GLY A 93 1.10 -6.05 16.72
N ALA A 94 1.04 -6.53 17.97
CA ALA A 94 1.06 -5.66 19.17
C ALA A 94 2.42 -4.98 19.40
N ASP A 95 3.45 -5.41 18.67
CA ASP A 95 4.83 -4.95 18.66
C ASP A 95 5.11 -3.91 17.56
N VAL A 96 4.12 -3.59 16.72
CA VAL A 96 4.22 -2.53 15.71
C VAL A 96 3.97 -1.17 16.38
N ASP A 97 4.96 -0.27 16.31
CA ASP A 97 4.88 1.06 16.91
C ASP A 97 4.19 2.08 15.99
N ALA A 98 4.28 1.87 14.67
CA ALA A 98 3.67 2.75 13.68
C ALA A 98 3.32 2.03 12.38
N VAL A 99 2.28 2.54 11.71
CA VAL A 99 1.89 2.13 10.37
C VAL A 99 1.97 3.32 9.42
N ALA A 100 2.51 3.11 8.23
CA ALA A 100 2.45 4.06 7.13
C ALA A 100 1.64 3.48 5.97
N PHE A 101 0.68 4.25 5.46
CA PHE A 101 -0.07 3.94 4.24
C PHE A 101 0.58 4.68 3.07
N VAL A 102 1.21 3.94 2.16
CA VAL A 102 1.95 4.49 1.01
C VAL A 102 1.22 4.12 -0.28
N GLY A 103 0.99 5.10 -1.15
CA GLY A 103 0.32 4.87 -2.44
C GLY A 103 -1.18 4.57 -2.33
N TYR A 104 -1.81 4.90 -1.20
CA TYR A 104 -3.24 4.75 -0.99
C TYR A 104 -4.07 5.79 -1.75
N HIS A 105 -5.34 5.47 -1.98
CA HIS A 105 -6.29 6.27 -2.76
C HIS A 105 -7.62 6.48 -2.02
N THR A 106 -8.48 7.31 -2.61
CA THR A 106 -9.81 7.64 -2.06
C THR A 106 -10.81 6.49 -2.25
N GLY A 107 -11.85 6.50 -1.43
CA GLY A 107 -12.85 5.44 -1.35
C GLY A 107 -13.85 5.39 -2.50
N ALA A 108 -14.60 4.30 -2.59
CA ALA A 108 -15.69 4.16 -3.54
C ALA A 108 -16.77 5.23 -3.32
N GLY A 109 -17.20 5.88 -4.41
CA GLY A 109 -18.20 6.94 -4.37
C GLY A 109 -17.68 8.32 -3.99
N GLU A 110 -16.37 8.46 -3.75
CA GLU A 110 -15.68 9.72 -3.46
C GLU A 110 -14.86 10.21 -4.67
N ASP A 111 -14.55 11.51 -4.71
CA ASP A 111 -13.70 12.08 -5.74
C ASP A 111 -12.23 11.69 -5.52
N GLY A 112 -11.57 11.17 -6.57
CA GLY A 112 -10.13 10.93 -6.59
C GLY A 112 -9.69 10.00 -7.72
N VAL A 113 -8.38 9.96 -7.97
CA VAL A 113 -7.79 9.10 -9.00
C VAL A 113 -7.97 7.64 -8.59
N LEU A 114 -8.59 6.86 -9.47
CA LEU A 114 -8.85 5.42 -9.26
C LEU A 114 -9.63 5.12 -7.96
N ALA A 115 -10.52 6.04 -7.55
CA ALA A 115 -11.30 5.93 -6.33
C ALA A 115 -12.12 4.63 -6.27
N HIS A 116 -11.88 3.81 -5.25
CA HIS A 116 -12.64 2.59 -4.98
C HIS A 116 -12.42 2.07 -3.55
N THR A 117 -13.07 0.96 -3.18
CA THR A 117 -12.82 0.27 -1.91
C THR A 117 -12.96 -1.24 -2.13
N TYR A 118 -11.82 -1.93 -2.09
CA TYR A 118 -11.52 -3.31 -2.43
C TYR A 118 -11.96 -3.76 -3.83
N LEU A 119 -13.26 -3.75 -4.11
CA LEU A 119 -13.83 -4.25 -5.36
C LEU A 119 -14.38 -3.09 -6.19
N SER A 120 -13.53 -2.57 -7.08
CA SER A 120 -13.77 -1.37 -7.90
C SER A 120 -15.04 -1.38 -8.78
N HIS A 121 -15.61 -2.56 -9.07
CA HIS A 121 -16.82 -2.70 -9.89
C HIS A 121 -18.07 -3.08 -9.10
N SER A 122 -17.97 -3.30 -7.80
CA SER A 122 -19.06 -3.87 -7.00
C SER A 122 -19.40 -3.05 -5.76
N VAL A 123 -18.44 -2.30 -5.22
CA VAL A 123 -18.63 -1.46 -4.02
C VAL A 123 -18.84 -0.01 -4.46
N LEU A 124 -19.97 0.58 -4.05
CA LEU A 124 -20.32 1.96 -4.40
C LEU A 124 -20.02 2.96 -3.27
N ALA A 125 -19.98 2.48 -2.02
CA ALA A 125 -19.60 3.25 -0.84
C ALA A 125 -19.37 2.27 0.33
N VAL A 126 -18.43 2.61 1.21
CA VAL A 126 -18.28 1.96 2.52
C VAL A 126 -18.41 3.02 3.60
N ARG A 127 -19.05 2.65 4.73
CA ARG A 127 -19.20 3.54 5.88
C ARG A 127 -18.89 2.81 7.17
N VAL A 128 -18.15 3.46 8.06
CA VAL A 128 -17.92 3.03 9.43
C VAL A 128 -18.54 4.07 10.36
N ASP A 129 -19.47 3.61 11.20
CA ASP A 129 -20.27 4.45 12.10
C ASP A 129 -20.95 5.64 11.40
N GLY A 130 -21.39 5.41 10.15
CA GLY A 130 -22.10 6.40 9.33
C GLY A 130 -21.20 7.32 8.51
N GLU A 131 -19.90 7.36 8.79
CA GLU A 131 -18.92 8.17 8.06
C GLU A 131 -18.31 7.38 6.89
N ALA A 132 -18.02 8.03 5.76
CA ALA A 132 -17.39 7.41 4.59
C ALA A 132 -16.02 6.81 4.93
N ALA A 133 -15.72 5.62 4.42
CA ALA A 133 -14.47 4.93 4.66
C ALA A 133 -13.88 4.41 3.33
N ASP A 134 -12.59 4.67 3.15
CA ASP A 134 -11.75 4.05 2.14
C ASP A 134 -10.96 2.89 2.76
N GLU A 135 -10.09 2.26 1.97
CA GLU A 135 -9.24 1.17 2.44
C GLU A 135 -8.29 1.64 3.54
N GLY A 136 -7.76 2.86 3.43
CA GLY A 136 -6.87 3.47 4.43
C GLY A 136 -7.55 3.60 5.79
N ARG A 137 -8.78 4.11 5.82
CA ARG A 137 -9.57 4.24 7.03
C ARG A 137 -9.95 2.88 7.59
N LEU A 138 -10.36 1.92 6.75
CA LEU A 138 -10.67 0.56 7.22
C LEU A 138 -9.46 -0.13 7.84
N ASN A 139 -8.27 0.07 7.28
CA ASN A 139 -7.03 -0.51 7.77
C ASN A 139 -6.45 0.21 9.01
N ALA A 140 -6.96 1.40 9.34
CA ALA A 140 -6.52 2.20 10.49
C ALA A 140 -7.33 1.96 11.78
N LEU A 141 -8.42 1.18 11.69
CA LEU A 141 -9.35 0.89 12.79
C LEU A 141 -9.00 -0.43 13.49
#